data_AF-A0AAV1C256-F1
#
_entry.id   AF-A0AAV1C256-F1
#
_cell.length_a   1.000
_cell.length_b   1.000
_cell.length_c   1.000
_cell.angle_alpha   90.00
_cell.angle_beta   90.00
_cell.angle_gamma   90.00
#
_symmetry.space_group_name_H-M   'P 1'
#
loop_
_entity.id
_entity.type
_entity.pdbx_description
1 polymer ?
#
loop_
_entity_poly.entity_id
_entity_poly.type
_entity_poly.pdbx_seq_one_letter_code
_entity_poly.pdbx_strand_id
1 'polypeptide(L)'
;MESHLRISSRRDDCAHHRALFRCLVSSGDVNVFKYDTRKFKKLADFDTKSKNQWFKRQGLFEYNEVDDDYQVYVVASGHSGENWTDLYSWRTNSWRRIEGFVCDWTQAFVVAHGRLYRASRTSRGP
;
A
#
# COMPACT_ATOMS: atom_id res chain seq x y z
N MET A 1 8.30 -25.93 34.30
CA MET A 1 7.62 -24.64 34.63
C MET A 1 7.21 -24.05 33.29
N GLU A 2 6.07 -24.47 32.76
CA GLU A 2 5.54 -24.01 31.47
C GLU A 2 4.46 -22.96 31.72
N SER A 3 4.74 -21.71 31.33
CA SER A 3 3.75 -20.65 31.34
C SER A 3 2.93 -20.71 30.06
N HIS A 4 1.75 -21.31 30.14
CA HIS A 4 0.72 -21.21 29.11
C HIS A 4 0.23 -19.76 29.02
N LEU A 5 0.59 -19.07 27.94
CA LEU A 5 0.06 -17.76 27.61
C LEU A 5 -1.42 -17.93 27.19
N ARG A 6 -2.35 -17.70 28.13
CA ARG A 6 -3.78 -17.58 27.82
C ARG A 6 -4.03 -16.24 27.14
N ILE A 7 -4.17 -16.26 25.81
CA ILE A 7 -4.70 -15.12 25.06
C ILE A 7 -6.21 -15.11 25.29
N SER A 8 -6.69 -14.33 26.26
CA SER A 8 -8.12 -14.09 26.45
C SER A 8 -8.63 -13.20 25.32
N SER A 9 -9.67 -13.67 24.63
CA SER A 9 -10.38 -12.93 23.60
C SER A 9 -10.96 -11.61 24.11
N ARG A 10 -10.39 -10.48 23.67
CA ARG A 10 -11.19 -9.31 23.34
C ARG A 10 -11.54 -9.43 21.85
N ARG A 11 -12.66 -10.12 21.58
CA ARG A 11 -13.12 -10.46 20.23
C ARG A 11 -13.96 -9.36 19.56
N ASP A 12 -14.21 -8.24 20.24
CA ASP A 12 -15.20 -7.26 19.77
C ASP A 12 -14.60 -5.97 19.19
N ASP A 13 -13.34 -5.62 19.48
CA ASP A 13 -12.72 -4.39 18.94
C ASP A 13 -11.93 -4.61 17.63
N CYS A 14 -11.48 -5.84 17.35
CA CYS A 14 -10.70 -6.17 16.15
C CYS A 14 -11.53 -6.55 14.91
N ALA A 15 -12.87 -6.57 15.02
CA ALA A 15 -13.75 -7.03 13.94
C ALA A 15 -13.93 -5.99 12.81
N HIS A 16 -13.65 -4.71 13.05
CA HIS A 16 -13.90 -3.63 12.10
C HIS A 16 -12.76 -3.37 11.09
N HIS A 17 -11.55 -3.91 11.33
CA HIS A 17 -10.37 -3.67 10.47
C HIS A 17 -10.11 -4.78 9.44
N ARG A 18 -11.02 -5.75 9.32
CA ARG A 18 -10.89 -6.91 8.43
C ARG A 18 -11.59 -6.76 7.09
N ALA A 19 -11.94 -5.54 6.69
CA ALA A 19 -12.31 -5.33 5.30
C ALA A 19 -11.10 -5.71 4.44
N LEU A 20 -11.23 -6.82 3.73
CA LEU A 20 -10.23 -7.19 2.74
C LEU A 20 -10.36 -6.15 1.63
N PHE A 21 -9.24 -5.54 1.26
CA PHE A 21 -9.17 -4.60 0.16
C PHE A 21 -8.12 -5.08 -0.83
N ARG A 22 -8.39 -4.81 -2.11
CA ARG A 22 -7.37 -4.94 -3.16
C ARG A 22 -7.23 -3.63 -3.89
N CYS A 23 -6.00 -3.14 -3.98
CA CYS A 23 -5.68 -1.97 -4.78
C CYS A 23 -5.33 -2.39 -6.21
N LEU A 24 -5.91 -1.69 -7.18
CA LEU A 24 -5.62 -1.81 -8.60
C LEU A 24 -5.19 -0.45 -9.11
N VAL A 25 -4.02 -0.40 -9.75
CA VAL A 25 -3.46 0.82 -10.33
C VAL A 25 -3.38 0.63 -11.83
N SER A 26 -4.01 1.51 -12.59
CA SER A 26 -3.91 1.60 -14.05
C SER A 26 -3.24 2.93 -14.45
N SER A 27 -3.05 3.16 -15.75
CA SER A 27 -2.50 4.42 -16.26
C SER A 27 -3.47 5.58 -16.03
N GLY A 28 -3.40 6.18 -14.84
CA GLY A 28 -4.16 7.38 -14.45
C GLY A 28 -5.18 7.16 -13.34
N ASP A 29 -5.56 5.91 -13.05
CA ASP A 29 -6.57 5.61 -12.04
C ASP A 29 -6.04 4.68 -10.95
N VAL A 30 -6.51 4.94 -9.73
CA VAL A 30 -6.35 4.04 -8.58
C VAL A 30 -7.73 3.62 -8.11
N ASN A 31 -7.99 2.33 -8.16
CA ASN A 31 -9.25 1.73 -7.75
C ASN A 31 -9.01 0.80 -6.57
N VAL A 32 -9.85 0.91 -5.55
CA VAL A 32 -9.84 -0.01 -4.41
C VAL A 32 -11.09 -0.86 -4.46
N PHE A 33 -10.90 -2.18 -4.56
CA PHE A 33 -11.96 -3.15 -4.44
C PHE A 33 -12.21 -3.47 -2.97
N LYS A 34 -13.44 -3.30 -2.52
CA LYS A 34 -13.88 -3.72 -1.19
C LYS A 34 -14.52 -5.10 -1.31
N TYR A 35 -13.98 -6.10 -0.63
CA TYR A 35 -14.51 -7.47 -0.74
C TYR A 35 -15.91 -7.59 -0.12
N ASP A 36 -16.15 -6.92 1.01
CA ASP A 36 -17.41 -7.03 1.76
C ASP A 36 -18.61 -6.53 0.94
N THR A 37 -18.42 -5.43 0.24
CA THR A 37 -19.48 -4.83 -0.59
C THR A 37 -19.41 -5.26 -2.05
N ARG A 38 -18.35 -5.96 -2.45
CA ARG A 38 -18.03 -6.32 -3.84
C ARG A 38 -18.07 -5.14 -4.81
N LYS A 39 -17.64 -3.96 -4.35
CA LYS A 39 -17.66 -2.72 -5.13
C LYS A 39 -16.27 -2.14 -5.27
N PHE A 40 -16.03 -1.54 -6.44
CA PHE A 40 -14.88 -0.68 -6.66
C PHE A 40 -15.19 0.74 -6.17
N LYS A 41 -14.19 1.37 -5.55
CA LYS A 41 -14.15 2.82 -5.34
C LYS A 41 -12.95 3.35 -6.12
N LYS A 42 -13.21 4.26 -7.07
CA LYS A 42 -12.16 5.10 -7.66
C LYS A 42 -11.71 6.12 -6.62
N LEU A 43 -10.41 6.24 -6.40
CA LEU A 43 -9.85 7.27 -5.52
C LEU A 43 -9.83 8.62 -6.22
N ALA A 44 -9.49 9.69 -5.48
CA ALA A 44 -9.28 11.00 -6.06
C ALA A 44 -8.27 10.93 -7.22
N ASP A 45 -8.44 11.82 -8.20
CA ASP A 45 -7.60 11.83 -9.40
C ASP A 45 -6.13 11.82 -9.03
N PHE A 46 -5.44 10.83 -9.59
CA PHE A 46 -4.05 10.55 -9.31
C PHE A 46 -3.23 11.17 -10.45
N ASP A 47 -2.45 12.20 -10.13
CA ASP A 47 -1.55 12.80 -11.11
C ASP A 47 -0.41 11.84 -11.43
N THR A 48 -0.62 10.99 -12.43
CA THR A 48 0.46 10.20 -13.00
C THR A 48 1.35 11.15 -13.81
N LYS A 49 2.38 11.71 -13.16
CA LYS A 49 3.44 12.49 -13.83
C LYS A 49 3.98 11.78 -15.07
N SER A 50 3.88 10.45 -15.14
CA SER A 50 3.99 9.71 -16.38
C SER A 50 2.70 8.95 -16.73
N LYS A 51 2.06 9.39 -17.83
CA LYS A 51 1.12 8.55 -18.60
C LYS A 51 1.85 7.44 -19.38
N ASN A 52 3.15 7.32 -19.14
CA ASN A 52 4.01 6.37 -19.81
C ASN A 52 3.63 4.94 -19.36
N GLN A 53 3.31 4.10 -20.34
CA GLN A 53 2.99 2.69 -20.14
C GLN A 53 4.19 1.86 -19.66
N TRP A 54 5.41 2.37 -19.84
CA TRP A 54 6.66 1.76 -19.38
C TRP A 54 6.94 2.03 -17.90
N PHE A 55 5.90 2.05 -17.06
CA PHE A 55 6.05 2.09 -15.60
C PHE A 55 5.37 0.89 -14.99
N LYS A 56 6.14 0.10 -14.22
CA LYS A 56 5.54 -0.83 -13.27
C LYS A 56 4.99 -0.03 -12.11
N ARG A 57 3.70 -0.20 -11.84
CA ARG A 57 2.98 0.42 -10.74
C ARG A 57 2.48 -0.65 -9.78
N GLN A 58 2.71 -0.46 -8.49
CA GLN A 58 2.17 -1.31 -7.44
C GLN A 58 1.35 -0.47 -6.47
N GLY A 59 0.09 -0.83 -6.30
CA GLY A 59 -0.80 -0.26 -5.29
C GLY A 59 -0.81 -1.16 -4.04
N LEU A 60 -0.59 -0.56 -2.88
CA LEU A 60 -0.55 -1.23 -1.59
C LEU A 60 -1.57 -0.54 -0.68
N PHE A 61 -2.45 -1.33 -0.08
CA PHE A 61 -3.50 -0.83 0.79
C PHE A 61 -3.19 -1.22 2.23
N GLU A 62 -3.39 -0.30 3.16
CA GLU A 62 -3.26 -0.55 4.60
C GLU A 62 -4.26 0.30 5.40
N TYR A 63 -4.62 -0.17 6.59
CA TYR A 63 -5.15 0.68 7.64
C TYR A 63 -4.02 1.04 8.62
N ASN A 64 -3.75 2.34 8.76
CA ASN A 64 -2.75 2.86 9.68
C ASN A 64 -3.42 3.20 11.01
N GLU A 65 -3.18 2.36 12.02
CA GLU A 65 -3.75 2.51 13.37
C GLU A 65 -3.28 3.77 14.10
N VAL A 66 -2.07 4.26 13.81
CA VAL A 66 -1.50 5.45 14.47
C VAL A 66 -2.25 6.69 14.04
N ASP A 67 -2.52 6.79 12.75
CA ASP A 67 -3.24 7.93 12.18
C ASP A 67 -4.76 7.71 12.16
N ASP A 68 -5.25 6.51 12.45
CA ASP A 68 -6.64 6.07 12.25
C ASP A 68 -7.14 6.39 10.82
N ASP A 69 -6.39 5.93 9.83
CA ASP A 69 -6.64 6.24 8.42
C ASP A 69 -6.39 5.05 7.50
N TYR A 70 -7.24 4.90 6.50
CA TYR A 70 -6.97 4.00 5.39
C TYR A 70 -6.03 4.68 4.41
N GLN A 71 -4.96 3.99 4.05
CA GLN A 71 -3.89 4.55 3.27
C GLN A 71 -3.61 3.69 2.04
N VAL A 72 -3.30 4.35 0.92
CA VAL A 72 -2.87 3.67 -0.30
C VAL A 72 -1.54 4.22 -0.74
N TYR A 73 -0.54 3.35 -0.81
CA TYR A 73 0.75 3.66 -1.41
C TYR A 73 0.71 3.24 -2.87
N VAL A 74 1.12 4.14 -3.75
CA VAL A 74 1.41 3.83 -5.15
C VAL A 74 2.89 4.00 -5.36
N VAL A 75 3.57 2.89 -5.61
CA VAL A 75 4.98 2.86 -5.97
C VAL A 75 5.08 2.67 -7.48
N ALA A 76 5.77 3.58 -8.15
CA ALA A 76 5.99 3.52 -9.58
C ALA A 76 7.49 3.51 -9.88
N SER A 77 7.89 2.63 -10.80
CA SER A 77 9.28 2.46 -11.23
C SER A 77 9.33 2.34 -12.76
N GLY A 78 10.23 3.11 -13.35
CA GLY A 78 10.50 3.21 -14.79
C GLY A 78 11.83 2.57 -15.15
N HIS A 79 12.02 2.24 -16.44
CA HIS A 79 13.24 1.58 -16.92
C HIS A 79 14.46 2.51 -16.91
N SER A 80 14.24 3.83 -16.97
CA SER A 80 15.27 4.89 -16.95
C SER A 80 15.76 5.24 -15.54
N GLY A 81 15.35 4.50 -14.51
CA GLY A 81 15.65 4.82 -13.11
C GLY A 81 14.72 5.85 -12.48
N GLU A 82 13.80 6.42 -13.27
CA GLU A 82 12.70 7.23 -12.77
C GLU A 82 11.84 6.41 -11.80
N ASN A 83 11.68 6.90 -10.58
CA ASN A 83 10.81 6.30 -9.59
C ASN A 83 10.10 7.36 -8.78
N TRP A 84 8.95 6.99 -8.23
CA TRP A 84 8.29 7.78 -7.22
C TRP A 84 7.35 6.94 -6.38
N THR A 85 7.01 7.50 -5.22
CA THR A 85 6.02 6.94 -4.32
C THR A 85 5.05 8.02 -3.89
N ASP A 86 3.76 7.77 -4.06
CA ASP A 86 2.71 8.64 -3.59
C ASP A 86 1.87 7.92 -2.52
N LEU A 87 1.41 8.66 -1.53
CA LEU A 87 0.54 8.20 -0.45
C LEU A 87 -0.80 8.92 -0.56
N TYR A 88 -1.86 8.15 -0.67
CA TYR A 88 -3.22 8.63 -0.51
C TYR A 88 -3.68 8.42 0.93
N SER A 89 -4.28 9.46 1.50
CA SER A 89 -5.03 9.41 2.76
C SER A 89 -6.52 9.38 2.44
N TRP A 90 -7.23 8.39 2.99
CA TRP A 90 -8.67 8.30 2.82
C TRP A 90 -9.42 9.35 3.61
N ARG A 91 -8.91 9.69 4.80
CA ARG A 91 -9.43 10.75 5.67
C ARG A 91 -9.43 12.11 4.97
N THR A 92 -8.31 12.50 4.37
CA THR A 92 -8.21 13.81 3.69
C THR A 92 -8.61 13.75 2.21
N ASN A 93 -8.87 12.54 1.69
CA ASN A 93 -9.18 12.29 0.28
C ASN A 93 -8.15 12.92 -0.66
N SER A 94 -6.87 12.87 -0.30
CA SER A 94 -5.81 13.56 -1.03
C SER A 94 -4.54 12.72 -1.15
N TRP A 95 -3.76 13.03 -2.19
CA TRP A 95 -2.46 12.43 -2.47
C TRP A 95 -1.33 13.35 -1.96
N ARG A 96 -0.25 12.75 -1.48
CA ARG A 96 1.01 13.43 -1.23
C ARG A 96 2.21 12.60 -1.73
N ARG A 97 3.25 13.29 -2.17
CA ARG A 97 4.51 12.68 -2.58
C ARG A 97 5.34 12.28 -1.36
N ILE A 98 5.87 11.05 -1.38
CA ILE A 98 6.92 10.62 -0.46
C ILE A 98 8.26 10.79 -1.19
N GLU A 99 9.02 11.80 -0.76
CA GLU A 99 10.34 12.08 -1.31
C GLU A 99 11.40 11.10 -0.79
N GLY A 100 12.43 10.86 -1.59
CA GLY A 100 13.60 10.07 -1.19
C GLY A 100 13.39 8.55 -1.14
N PHE A 101 12.20 8.05 -1.48
CA PHE A 101 11.96 6.61 -1.58
C PHE A 101 12.47 6.07 -2.93
N VAL A 102 13.71 5.58 -2.95
CA VAL A 102 14.34 5.00 -4.14
C VAL A 102 13.95 3.53 -4.28
N CYS A 103 13.44 3.17 -5.46
CA CYS A 103 13.07 1.80 -5.78
C CYS A 103 13.46 1.39 -7.21
N ASP A 104 13.55 0.09 -7.44
CA ASP A 104 13.82 -0.49 -8.75
C ASP A 104 12.61 -1.28 -9.29
N TRP A 105 12.62 -1.56 -10.59
CA TRP A 105 11.54 -2.26 -11.28
C TRP A 105 11.28 -3.69 -10.74
N THR A 106 12.31 -4.33 -10.17
CA THR A 106 12.27 -5.74 -9.77
C THR A 106 11.85 -5.97 -8.32
N GLN A 107 11.87 -4.92 -7.50
CA GLN A 107 11.52 -5.01 -6.09
C GLN A 107 10.05 -5.35 -5.86
N ALA A 108 9.83 -6.01 -4.72
CA ALA A 108 8.52 -6.20 -4.11
C ALA A 108 8.43 -5.27 -2.89
N PHE A 109 7.22 -4.75 -2.64
CA PHE A 109 6.95 -3.85 -1.53
C PHE A 109 5.89 -4.43 -0.61
N VAL A 110 5.96 -4.08 0.66
CA VAL A 110 4.95 -4.40 1.68
C VAL A 110 4.70 -3.17 2.54
N VAL A 111 3.46 -3.01 2.97
CA VAL A 111 3.04 -1.96 3.89
C VAL A 111 2.67 -2.62 5.22
N ALA A 112 3.16 -2.05 6.31
CA ALA A 112 2.85 -2.51 7.66
C ALA A 112 3.03 -1.37 8.68
N HIS A 113 2.02 -1.16 9.52
CA HIS A 113 1.95 -0.13 10.54
C HIS A 113 2.23 1.28 10.00
N GLY A 114 1.63 1.63 8.85
CA GLY A 114 1.77 2.97 8.25
C GLY A 114 3.15 3.22 7.63
N ARG A 115 3.91 2.14 7.36
CA ARG A 115 5.26 2.21 6.80
C ARG A 115 5.37 1.33 5.57
N LEU A 116 6.04 1.87 4.56
CA LEU A 116 6.38 1.17 3.33
C LEU A 116 7.77 0.54 3.46
N TYR A 117 7.84 -0.76 3.20
CA TYR A 117 9.09 -1.52 3.18
C TYR A 117 9.33 -2.06 1.78
N ARG A 118 10.61 -2.08 1.38
CA ARG A 118 11.06 -2.77 0.17
C ARG A 118 11.72 -4.09 0.56
N ALA A 119 11.36 -5.16 -0.13
CA ALA A 119 12.05 -6.42 0.00
C ALA A 119 13.39 -6.33 -0.73
N SER A 120 14.50 -6.39 0.01
CA SER A 120 15.83 -6.57 -0.57
C SER A 120 16.09 -8.06 -0.80
N ARG A 121 16.56 -8.43 -1.98
CA ARG A 121 17.18 -9.75 -2.17
C ARG A 121 18.44 -9.80 -1.32
N THR A 122 18.45 -10.62 -0.28
CA THR A 122 19.71 -11.11 0.27
C THR A 122 20.18 -12.21 -0.67
N SER A 123 21.13 -11.89 -1.55
CA SER A 123 21.94 -12.94 -2.14
C SER A 123 22.73 -13.57 -1.00
N ARG A 124 22.24 -14.69 -0.46
CA ARG A 124 23.16 -15.66 0.13
C ARG A 124 23.98 -16.16 -1.07
N GLY A 125 25.21 -15.67 -1.18
CA GLY A 125 26.17 -16.19 -2.15
C GLY A 125 26.37 -17.71 -1.97
N PRO A 126 26.91 -18.39 -2.99
CA PRO A 126 27.21 -19.82 -2.90
C PRO A 126 28.10 -20.17 -1.71
#